data_AF-A0A1G6KDA9-F1
#
_entry.id   AF-A0A1G6KDA9-F1
#
_cell.length_a   1.000
_cell.length_b   1.000
_cell.length_c   1.000
_cell.angle_alpha   90.00
_cell.angle_beta   90.00
_cell.angle_gamma   90.00
#
_symmetry.space_group_name_H-M   'P 1'
#
loop_
_entity.id
_entity.type
_entity.pdbx_description
1 polymer ?
#
loop_
_entity_poly.entity_id
_entity_poly.type
_entity_poly.pdbx_seq_one_letter_code
_entity_poly.pdbx_strand_id
1 'polypeptide(L)'
;MKKIVNWLAVCLLLVMGVTGCGFFKTIVEDPFIGNWIGLVKVPGMGKALLRVNIEPADNERYRVHATAENYQLKKEKGQPVPKEKVFVWQRGAEMSFTGQLENDTLQLNRMMQLSLILSKATGRLHFPDGTEISRDTGKEYPVMKEELRKLVQEKYPDASFEEQKKE
;
A
#
# COMPACT_ATOMS: atom_id res chain seq x y z
N MET A 1 -14.15 42.98 -50.36
CA MET A 1 -13.22 42.58 -49.28
C MET A 1 -13.88 42.21 -47.93
N LYS A 2 -15.21 42.28 -47.73
CA LYS A 2 -15.87 41.89 -46.46
C LYS A 2 -16.16 40.38 -46.30
N LYS A 3 -16.28 39.62 -47.40
CA LYS A 3 -16.63 38.18 -47.35
C LYS A 3 -15.47 37.25 -46.98
N ILE A 4 -14.23 37.64 -47.30
CA ILE A 4 -13.02 36.84 -47.05
C ILE A 4 -12.63 36.89 -45.56
N VAL A 5 -12.85 38.03 -44.90
CA VAL A 5 -12.58 38.22 -43.47
C VAL A 5 -13.49 37.36 -42.59
N ASN A 6 -14.76 37.17 -42.98
CA ASN A 6 -15.69 36.30 -42.24
C ASN A 6 -15.30 34.82 -42.32
N TRP A 7 -14.75 34.35 -43.44
CA TRP A 7 -14.33 32.95 -43.58
C TRP A 7 -13.07 32.64 -42.77
N LEU A 8 -12.13 33.58 -42.69
CA LEU A 8 -10.93 33.45 -41.85
C LEU A 8 -11.27 33.36 -40.35
N ALA A 9 -12.25 34.13 -39.88
CA ALA A 9 -12.70 34.09 -38.49
C ALA A 9 -13.38 32.74 -38.13
N VAL A 10 -14.14 32.16 -39.07
CA VAL A 10 -14.78 30.86 -38.89
C VAL A 10 -13.76 29.72 -38.91
N CYS A 11 -12.75 29.77 -39.78
CA CYS A 11 -11.65 28.81 -39.78
C CYS A 11 -10.80 28.88 -38.50
N LEU A 12 -10.55 30.07 -37.94
CA LEU A 12 -9.78 30.21 -36.70
C LEU A 12 -10.51 29.62 -35.48
N LEU A 13 -11.83 29.77 -35.41
CA LEU A 13 -12.68 29.18 -34.36
C LEU A 13 -12.79 27.66 -34.50
N LEU A 14 -12.84 27.14 -35.73
CA LEU A 14 -12.83 25.70 -35.98
C LEU A 14 -11.49 25.06 -35.60
N VAL A 15 -10.35 25.69 -35.90
CA VAL A 15 -9.02 25.16 -35.56
C VAL A 15 -8.77 25.15 -34.04
N MET A 16 -9.30 26.12 -33.29
CA MET A 16 -9.25 26.10 -31.81
C MET A 16 -10.19 25.06 -31.18
N GLY A 17 -11.20 24.58 -31.90
CA GLY A 17 -12.07 23.49 -31.45
C GLY A 17 -11.45 22.09 -31.59
N VAL A 18 -10.49 21.89 -32.49
CA VAL A 18 -9.88 20.56 -32.74
C VAL A 18 -8.59 20.32 -31.96
N THR A 19 -7.97 21.36 -31.38
CA THR A 19 -6.83 21.22 -30.47
C THR A 19 -7.25 21.07 -28.99
N GLY A 20 -8.55 20.97 -28.73
CA GLY A 20 -9.16 21.00 -27.39
C GLY A 20 -9.51 19.65 -26.74
N CYS A 21 -9.01 18.51 -27.21
CA CYS A 21 -9.26 17.21 -26.55
C CYS A 21 -8.00 16.36 -26.30
N GLY A 22 -6.79 16.93 -26.42
CA GLY A 22 -5.54 16.22 -26.15
C GLY A 22 -4.88 16.54 -24.81
N PHE A 23 -5.29 17.62 -24.14
CA PHE A 23 -4.58 18.21 -23.00
C PHE A 23 -5.34 18.17 -21.66
N PHE A 24 -6.45 17.43 -21.59
CA PHE A 24 -7.10 17.05 -20.33
C PHE A 24 -6.88 15.56 -20.03
N LYS A 25 -5.65 15.05 -20.21
CA LYS A 25 -5.15 14.06 -19.24
C LYS A 25 -4.93 14.82 -17.94
N THR A 26 -6.04 15.14 -17.28
CA THR A 26 -6.08 15.45 -15.87
C THR A 26 -5.16 14.43 -15.21
N ILE A 27 -4.10 14.92 -14.61
CA ILE A 27 -3.29 14.19 -13.64
C ILE A 27 -4.24 13.95 -12.47
N VAL A 28 -5.17 13.00 -12.66
CA VAL A 28 -5.79 12.31 -11.54
C VAL A 28 -4.67 11.39 -11.11
N GLU A 29 -3.94 11.84 -10.09
CA GLU A 29 -2.96 11.02 -9.41
C GLU A 29 -3.63 9.67 -9.14
N ASP A 30 -3.08 8.60 -9.73
CA ASP A 30 -3.68 7.28 -9.67
C ASP A 30 -3.89 6.91 -8.20
N PRO A 31 -5.13 6.58 -7.80
CA PRO A 31 -5.45 6.50 -6.39
C PRO A 31 -4.83 5.28 -5.70
N PHE A 32 -4.26 4.33 -6.44
CA PHE A 32 -3.52 3.20 -5.88
C PHE A 32 -2.03 3.54 -5.65
N ILE A 33 -1.44 4.39 -6.49
CA ILE A 33 0.00 4.70 -6.44
C ILE A 33 0.37 5.34 -5.11
N GLY A 34 1.40 4.83 -4.45
CA GLY A 34 1.97 5.36 -3.21
C GLY A 34 2.11 4.31 -2.11
N ASN A 35 2.38 4.80 -0.90
CA ASN A 35 2.61 3.97 0.27
C ASN A 35 1.31 3.74 1.05
N TRP A 36 1.15 2.52 1.52
CA TRP A 36 0.01 2.04 2.30
C TRP A 36 0.49 1.26 3.50
N ILE A 37 -0.27 1.32 4.59
CA ILE A 37 0.07 0.71 5.86
C ILE A 37 -1.17 0.23 6.60
N GLY A 38 -1.07 -0.90 7.29
CA GLY A 38 -2.10 -1.37 8.21
C GLY A 38 -1.73 -2.64 8.95
N LEU A 39 -2.55 -3.01 9.92
CA LEU A 39 -2.39 -4.24 10.69
C LEU A 39 -3.15 -5.38 10.03
N VAL A 40 -2.45 -6.44 9.67
CA VAL A 40 -3.02 -7.59 8.95
C VAL A 40 -2.63 -8.90 9.64
N LYS A 41 -3.38 -9.97 9.37
CA LYS A 41 -3.02 -11.32 9.81
C LYS A 41 -2.30 -12.05 8.68
N VAL A 42 -1.00 -12.25 8.81
CA VAL A 42 -0.21 -13.00 7.84
C VAL A 42 -0.17 -14.48 8.24
N PRO A 43 -0.55 -15.43 7.34
CA PRO A 43 -0.43 -16.86 7.60
C PRO A 43 1.00 -17.24 8.02
N GLY A 44 1.14 -18.02 9.09
CA GLY A 44 2.45 -18.44 9.63
C GLY A 44 3.18 -17.38 10.46
N MET A 45 2.85 -16.09 10.33
CA MET A 45 3.49 -15.00 11.08
C MET A 45 2.60 -14.41 12.19
N GLY A 46 1.28 -14.52 12.04
CA GLY A 46 0.31 -13.92 12.97
C GLY A 46 -0.03 -12.48 12.62
N LYS A 47 -0.42 -11.67 13.62
CA LYS A 47 -0.67 -10.24 13.43
C LYS A 47 0.63 -9.51 13.11
N ALA A 48 0.61 -8.67 12.09
CA ALA A 48 1.77 -7.96 11.58
C ALA A 48 1.40 -6.59 11.05
N LEU A 49 2.36 -5.68 11.05
CA LEU A 49 2.28 -4.40 10.38
C LEU A 49 2.70 -4.64 8.94
N LEU A 50 1.76 -4.45 8.02
CA LEU A 50 1.99 -4.53 6.59
C LEU A 50 2.23 -3.13 6.03
N ARG A 51 3.31 -2.98 5.26
CA ARG A 51 3.55 -1.83 4.40
C ARG A 51 3.50 -2.28 2.96
N VAL A 52 2.78 -1.55 2.12
CA VAL A 52 2.65 -1.82 0.68
C VAL A 52 3.00 -0.56 -0.09
N ASN A 53 4.02 -0.63 -0.92
CA ASN A 53 4.33 0.40 -1.91
C ASN A 53 3.80 -0.06 -3.27
N ILE A 54 3.02 0.80 -3.93
CA ILE A 54 2.44 0.57 -5.26
C ILE A 54 2.97 1.63 -6.21
N GLU A 55 3.64 1.19 -7.27
CA GLU A 55 4.25 2.03 -8.29
C GLU A 55 3.64 1.72 -9.67
N PRO A 56 3.54 2.70 -10.58
CA PRO A 56 3.08 2.44 -11.94
C PRO A 56 4.11 1.59 -12.70
N ALA A 57 3.61 0.76 -13.61
CA ALA A 57 4.39 0.02 -14.60
C ALA A 57 3.74 0.12 -15.99
N ASP A 58 4.36 -0.47 -17.01
CA ASP A 58 3.88 -0.36 -18.39
C ASP A 58 2.51 -1.06 -18.59
N ASN A 59 1.67 -0.50 -19.48
CA ASN A 59 0.41 -1.09 -19.95
C ASN A 59 -0.59 -1.45 -18.82
N GLU A 60 -0.99 -0.47 -18.00
CA GLU A 60 -1.97 -0.63 -16.89
C GLU A 60 -1.54 -1.61 -15.79
N ARG A 61 -0.23 -1.87 -15.72
CA ARG A 61 0.37 -2.69 -14.67
C ARG A 61 0.89 -1.84 -13.54
N TYR A 62 1.05 -2.48 -12.38
CA TYR A 62 1.64 -1.89 -11.19
C TYR A 62 2.75 -2.80 -10.69
N ARG A 63 3.78 -2.21 -10.10
CA ARG A 63 4.74 -2.93 -9.27
C ARG A 63 4.31 -2.75 -7.82
N VAL A 64 4.18 -3.86 -7.11
CA VAL A 64 3.72 -3.85 -5.72
C VAL A 64 4.74 -4.53 -4.83
N HIS A 65 5.25 -3.79 -3.86
CA HIS A 65 6.21 -4.25 -2.87
C HIS A 65 5.54 -4.27 -1.50
N ALA A 66 5.40 -5.45 -0.92
CA ALA A 66 4.77 -5.65 0.38
C ALA A 66 5.80 -6.14 1.40
N THR A 67 5.92 -5.45 2.52
CA THR A 67 6.76 -5.83 3.66
C THR A 67 5.89 -6.01 4.89
N ALA A 68 6.04 -7.14 5.58
CA ALA A 68 5.37 -7.44 6.82
C ALA A 68 6.38 -7.53 7.97
N GLU A 69 6.11 -6.79 9.04
CA GLU A 69 6.93 -6.72 10.24
C GLU A 69 6.12 -7.05 11.48
N ASN A 70 6.73 -7.71 12.46
CA ASN A 70 6.09 -7.99 13.73
C ASN A 70 7.10 -8.15 14.87
N TYR A 71 6.58 -8.28 16.08
CA TYR A 71 7.36 -8.70 17.24
C TYR A 71 7.52 -10.22 17.22
N GLN A 72 8.76 -10.69 17.12
CA GLN A 72 9.10 -12.11 17.18
C GLN A 72 9.82 -12.42 18.48
N LEU A 73 9.51 -13.59 19.05
CA LEU A 73 10.22 -14.08 20.23
C LEU A 73 11.69 -14.32 19.88
N LYS A 74 12.59 -13.70 20.63
CA LYS A 74 14.04 -13.92 20.53
C LYS A 74 14.33 -15.38 20.84
N LYS A 75 14.73 -16.15 19.84
CA LYS A 75 15.15 -17.55 20.01
C LYS A 75 16.67 -17.56 20.17
N GLU A 76 17.17 -17.73 21.39
CA GLU A 76 18.58 -18.03 21.60
C GLU A 76 18.85 -19.51 21.30
N LYS A 77 19.65 -19.79 20.26
CA LYS A 77 20.04 -21.15 19.94
C LYS A 77 20.87 -21.72 21.08
N GLY A 78 20.39 -22.81 21.69
CA GLY A 78 21.15 -23.61 22.66
C GLY A 78 21.02 -23.19 24.13
N GLN A 79 20.16 -22.23 24.46
CA GLN A 79 19.86 -21.90 25.87
C GLN A 79 18.48 -22.43 26.29
N PRO A 80 18.30 -22.84 27.56
CA PRO A 80 16.99 -23.17 28.10
C PRO A 80 16.04 -21.98 27.92
N VAL A 81 14.77 -22.26 27.65
CA VAL A 81 13.74 -21.24 27.40
C VAL A 81 13.87 -20.13 28.45
N PRO A 82 14.17 -18.88 28.03
CA PRO A 82 14.40 -17.82 28.99
C PRO A 82 13.14 -17.62 29.84
N LYS A 83 13.31 -17.43 31.15
CA LYS A 83 12.20 -17.18 32.09
C LYS A 83 11.37 -15.96 31.67
N GLU A 84 12.00 -15.02 30.99
CA GLU A 84 11.38 -13.82 30.45
C GLU A 84 11.32 -13.91 28.92
N LYS A 85 10.15 -13.59 28.35
CA LYS A 85 9.95 -13.63 26.90
C LYS A 85 10.38 -12.31 26.29
N VAL A 86 11.57 -12.29 25.71
CA VAL A 86 12.07 -11.11 24.98
C VAL A 86 11.54 -11.13 23.55
N PHE A 87 10.85 -10.08 23.15
CA PHE A 87 10.39 -9.88 21.77
C PHE A 87 11.24 -8.84 21.07
N VAL A 88 11.58 -9.10 19.81
CA VAL A 88 12.35 -8.18 18.97
C VAL A 88 11.50 -7.79 17.78
N TRP A 89 11.53 -6.51 17.42
CA TRP A 89 10.93 -6.06 16.16
C TRP A 89 11.74 -6.58 14.98
N GLN A 90 11.12 -7.35 14.08
CA GLN A 90 11.79 -7.98 12.95
C GLN A 90 10.96 -7.87 11.67
N ARG A 91 11.67 -7.71 10.54
CA ARG A 91 11.08 -7.91 9.20
C ARG A 91 10.92 -9.40 8.96
N GLY A 92 9.66 -9.85 8.89
CA GLY A 92 9.34 -11.27 8.82
C GLY A 92 9.11 -11.79 7.41
N ALA A 93 8.39 -11.03 6.58
CA ALA A 93 8.13 -11.41 5.19
C ALA A 93 8.22 -10.20 4.26
N GLU A 94 8.77 -10.41 3.08
CA GLU A 94 8.83 -9.41 2.02
C GLU A 94 8.46 -10.09 0.71
N MET A 95 7.59 -9.46 -0.07
CA MET A 95 7.11 -10.00 -1.34
C MET A 95 6.98 -8.88 -2.36
N SER A 96 7.26 -9.22 -3.61
CA SER A 96 7.10 -8.30 -4.74
C SER A 96 6.25 -8.96 -5.81
N PHE A 97 5.27 -8.23 -6.32
CA PHE A 97 4.32 -8.72 -7.33
C PHE A 97 4.11 -7.67 -8.41
N THR A 98 3.58 -8.11 -9.54
CA THR A 98 3.01 -7.22 -10.55
C THR A 98 1.49 -7.27 -10.44
N GLY A 99 0.85 -6.11 -10.33
CA GLY A 99 -0.60 -5.99 -10.37
C GLY A 99 -1.13 -5.54 -11.73
N GLN A 100 -2.40 -5.83 -12.02
CA GLN A 100 -3.14 -5.26 -13.15
C GLN A 100 -4.45 -4.66 -12.64
N LEU A 101 -4.82 -3.49 -13.17
CA LEU A 101 -6.09 -2.86 -12.83
C LEU A 101 -7.21 -3.46 -13.68
N GLU A 102 -8.25 -3.98 -13.01
CA GLU A 102 -9.47 -4.49 -13.65
C GLU A 102 -10.68 -3.97 -12.86
N ASN A 103 -11.56 -3.18 -13.49
CA ASN A 103 -12.80 -2.67 -12.88
C ASN A 103 -12.60 -2.05 -11.47
N ASP A 104 -11.72 -1.05 -11.34
CA ASP A 104 -11.36 -0.40 -10.07
C ASP A 104 -10.78 -1.34 -8.99
N THR A 105 -10.33 -2.54 -9.38
CA THR A 105 -9.70 -3.51 -8.49
C THR A 105 -8.28 -3.80 -8.97
N LEU A 106 -7.31 -3.65 -8.08
CA LEU A 106 -5.91 -3.98 -8.37
C LEU A 106 -5.67 -5.47 -8.10
N GLN A 107 -5.56 -6.26 -9.15
CA GLN A 107 -5.32 -7.71 -9.09
C GLN A 107 -3.82 -7.98 -8.98
N LEU A 108 -3.33 -8.46 -7.83
CA LEU A 108 -1.89 -8.65 -7.56
C LEU A 108 -1.38 -10.05 -7.92
N ASN A 109 -2.22 -11.07 -7.74
CA ASN A 109 -1.86 -12.45 -8.06
C ASN A 109 -3.12 -13.29 -8.26
N ARG A 110 -3.38 -13.73 -9.51
CA ARG A 110 -4.55 -14.57 -9.85
C ARG A 110 -4.51 -15.96 -9.19
N MET A 111 -3.33 -16.52 -8.90
CA MET A 111 -3.21 -17.83 -8.24
C MET A 111 -3.49 -17.76 -6.74
N MET A 112 -3.18 -16.64 -6.09
CA MET A 112 -3.39 -16.44 -4.64
C MET A 112 -4.65 -15.61 -4.32
N GLN A 113 -5.40 -15.18 -5.33
CA GLN A 113 -6.58 -14.32 -5.20
C GLN A 113 -6.32 -13.06 -4.36
N LEU A 114 -5.11 -12.51 -4.47
CA LEU A 114 -4.75 -11.26 -3.79
C LEU A 114 -5.20 -10.09 -4.66
N SER A 115 -6.18 -9.34 -4.20
CA SER A 115 -6.67 -8.13 -4.85
C SER A 115 -6.83 -7.00 -3.84
N LEU A 116 -6.63 -5.77 -4.29
CA LEU A 116 -6.85 -4.57 -3.49
C LEU A 116 -7.98 -3.76 -4.10
N ILE A 117 -9.00 -3.46 -3.30
CA ILE A 117 -10.14 -2.66 -3.71
C ILE A 117 -10.02 -1.29 -3.06
N LEU A 118 -10.04 -0.23 -3.85
CA LEU A 118 -10.06 1.13 -3.32
C LEU A 118 -11.48 1.51 -2.89
N SER A 119 -11.68 1.75 -1.60
CA SER A 119 -12.90 2.37 -1.11
C SER A 119 -12.86 3.87 -1.38
N LYS A 120 -13.59 4.31 -2.40
CA LYS A 120 -13.73 5.73 -2.76
C LYS A 120 -14.29 6.57 -1.61
N ALA A 121 -15.04 5.98 -0.69
CA ALA A 121 -15.62 6.67 0.47
C ALA A 121 -14.61 6.93 1.59
N THR A 122 -13.62 6.05 1.78
CA THR A 122 -12.69 6.11 2.93
C THR A 122 -11.24 6.34 2.52
N GLY A 123 -10.90 6.23 1.24
CA GLY A 123 -9.53 6.29 0.74
C GLY A 123 -8.65 5.14 1.26
N ARG A 124 -9.27 3.98 1.57
CA ARG A 124 -8.58 2.78 2.08
C ARG A 124 -8.51 1.70 1.01
N LEU A 125 -7.49 0.85 1.09
CA LEU A 125 -7.43 -0.39 0.33
C LEU A 125 -7.93 -1.55 1.19
N HIS A 126 -8.82 -2.34 0.61
CA HIS A 126 -9.39 -3.52 1.25
C HIS A 126 -8.79 -4.78 0.63
N PHE A 127 -8.42 -5.72 1.49
CA PHE A 127 -8.17 -7.10 1.11
C PHE A 127 -9.49 -7.88 1.03
N PRO A 128 -9.54 -9.00 0.28
CA PRO A 128 -10.75 -9.81 0.14
C PRO A 128 -11.25 -10.42 1.46
N ASP A 129 -10.36 -10.57 2.44
CA ASP A 129 -10.69 -11.06 3.78
C ASP A 129 -11.32 -9.99 4.69
N GLY A 130 -11.52 -8.78 4.18
CA GLY A 130 -12.07 -7.63 4.90
C GLY A 130 -11.03 -6.79 5.64
N THR A 131 -9.75 -7.16 5.60
CA THR A 131 -8.68 -6.36 6.20
C THR A 131 -8.50 -5.05 5.43
N GLU A 132 -8.21 -3.96 6.14
CA GLU A 132 -8.03 -2.64 5.56
C GLU A 132 -6.63 -2.10 5.80
N ILE A 133 -6.08 -1.42 4.80
CA ILE A 133 -4.86 -0.61 4.92
C ILE A 133 -5.15 0.82 4.45
N SER A 134 -4.54 1.79 5.12
CA SER A 134 -4.68 3.22 4.83
C SER A 134 -3.43 3.75 4.17
N ARG A 135 -3.53 4.93 3.56
CA ARG A 135 -2.37 5.66 3.04
C ARG A 135 -1.36 5.89 4.17
N ASP A 136 -0.08 5.62 3.92
CA ASP A 136 1.00 5.87 4.88
C ASP A 136 1.49 7.31 4.72
N THR A 137 1.29 8.13 5.74
CA THR A 137 1.78 9.51 5.83
C THR A 137 3.08 9.61 6.65
N GLY A 138 3.58 8.48 7.13
CA GLY A 138 4.73 8.36 8.04
C GLY A 138 4.37 8.50 9.52
N LYS A 139 3.13 8.91 9.84
CA LYS A 139 2.66 9.08 11.24
C LYS A 139 2.04 7.80 11.79
N GLU A 140 1.53 6.94 10.91
CA GLU A 140 0.79 5.74 11.24
C GLU A 140 1.71 4.63 11.74
N TYR A 141 2.91 4.53 11.16
CA TYR A 141 3.89 3.49 11.49
C TYR A 141 4.21 3.37 12.99
N PRO A 142 4.63 4.43 13.70
CA PRO A 142 4.92 4.33 15.14
C PRO A 142 3.66 3.98 15.96
N VAL A 143 2.48 4.48 15.55
CA VAL A 143 1.20 4.19 16.24
C VAL A 143 0.85 2.71 16.11
N MET A 144 0.90 2.15 14.91
CA MET A 144 0.58 0.75 14.65
C MET A 144 1.63 -0.21 15.23
N LYS A 145 2.91 0.20 15.25
CA LYS A 145 3.97 -0.55 15.93
C LYS A 145 3.69 -0.67 17.43
N GLU A 146 3.30 0.43 18.07
CA GLU A 146 2.92 0.45 19.48
C GLU A 146 1.62 -0.33 19.75
N GLU A 147 0.64 -0.29 18.84
CA GLU A 147 -0.56 -1.11 18.94
C GLU A 147 -0.24 -2.60 18.91
N LEU A 148 0.64 -3.04 18.00
CA LEU A 148 1.13 -4.43 18.01
C LEU A 148 1.88 -4.78 19.29
N ARG A 149 2.68 -3.85 19.83
CA ARG A 149 3.37 -4.05 21.11
C ARG A 149 2.39 -4.34 22.22
N LYS A 150 1.34 -3.52 22.35
CA LYS A 150 0.26 -3.71 23.34
C LYS A 150 -0.43 -5.06 23.17
N LEU A 151 -0.75 -5.45 21.94
CA LEU A 151 -1.35 -6.76 21.66
C LEU A 151 -0.45 -7.93 22.07
N VAL A 152 0.88 -7.81 21.88
CA VAL A 152 1.83 -8.82 22.36
C VAL A 152 1.92 -8.81 23.89
N GLN A 153 1.92 -7.64 24.52
CA GLN A 153 2.01 -7.49 25.96
C GLN A 153 0.75 -7.98 26.69
N GLU A 154 -0.44 -7.79 26.12
CA GLU A 154 -1.68 -8.39 26.64
C GLU A 154 -1.61 -9.91 26.65
N LYS A 155 -0.96 -10.50 25.65
CA LYS A 155 -0.76 -11.95 25.55
C LYS A 155 0.40 -12.45 26.44
N TYR A 156 1.39 -11.61 26.69
CA TYR A 156 2.57 -11.89 27.49
C TYR A 156 2.90 -10.69 28.39
N PRO A 157 2.25 -10.57 29.57
CA PRO A 157 2.38 -9.39 30.42
C PRO A 157 3.82 -9.10 30.88
N ASP A 158 4.59 -10.16 31.13
CA ASP A 158 5.98 -10.10 31.58
C ASP A 158 6.99 -10.06 30.40
N ALA A 159 6.53 -9.71 29.20
CA ALA A 159 7.40 -9.61 28.03
C ALA A 159 8.21 -8.31 28.02
N SER A 160 9.50 -8.42 27.71
CA SER A 160 10.36 -7.30 27.36
C SER A 160 10.46 -7.14 25.83
N PHE A 161 10.73 -5.92 25.38
CA PHE A 161 10.77 -5.58 23.97
C PHE A 161 12.09 -4.90 23.61
N GLU A 162 12.77 -5.42 22.61
CA GLU A 162 13.98 -4.86 22.04
C GLU A 162 13.69 -4.29 20.64
N GLU A 163 14.26 -3.14 20.33
CA GLU A 163 14.34 -2.66 18.95
C GLU A 163 15.56 -3.27 18.26
N GLN A 164 15.41 -3.73 17.02
CA GLN A 164 16.57 -4.06 16.19
C GLN A 164 17.45 -2.81 16.06
N LYS A 165 18.70 -2.87 16.52
CA LYS A 165 19.70 -1.86 16.18
C LYS A 165 19.91 -1.93 14.67
N LYS A 166 19.77 -0.80 13.98
CA LYS A 166 20.21 -0.67 12.59
C LYS A 166 21.73 -0.89 12.58
N GLU A 167 22.17 -1.97 11.94
CA GLU A 167 23.57 -2.09 11.49
C GLU A 167 23.80 -1.24 10.24
#